data_AF-A0A7C4ZUK2-F1
#
_entry.id   AF-A0A7C4ZUK2-F1
#
_cell.length_a   1.000
_cell.length_b   1.000
_cell.length_c   1.000
_cell.angle_alpha   90.00
_cell.angle_beta   90.00
_cell.angle_gamma   90.00
#
_symmetry.space_group_name_H-M   'P 1'
#
loop_
_entity.id
_entity.type
_entity.pdbx_description
1 polymer ?
#
loop_
_entity_poly.entity_id
_entity_poly.type
_entity_poly.pdbx_seq_one_letter_code
_entity_poly.pdbx_strand_id
1 'polypeptide(L)'
;MFDLERLSLRVRPLMPLTALNTCWRFLDKSTKSILDIGCGKGVPMKFINRARNFYTVGLDIFKPYLIKAKKNNTHDDYVLCDVRYMPVRDKSFDV
;
A
#
# COMPACT_ATOMS: atom_id res chain seq x y z
N MET A 1 7.62 22.58 15.01
CA MET A 1 7.22 21.18 15.31
C MET A 1 6.74 20.38 14.08
N PHE A 2 6.46 21.00 12.92
CA PHE A 2 5.95 20.33 11.71
C PHE A 2 7.01 19.66 10.80
N ASP A 3 8.30 19.94 10.99
CA ASP A 3 9.34 19.59 10.02
C ASP A 3 9.93 18.18 10.23
N LEU A 4 10.23 17.82 11.48
CA LEU A 4 10.77 16.51 11.86
C LEU A 4 9.82 15.35 11.51
N GLU A 5 8.50 15.51 11.68
CA GLU A 5 7.56 14.45 11.32
C GLU A 5 7.50 14.21 9.82
N ARG A 6 7.44 15.28 9.01
CA ARG A 6 7.46 15.16 7.54
C ARG A 6 8.76 14.57 7.04
N LEU A 7 9.88 14.96 7.65
CA LEU A 7 11.18 14.38 7.37
C LEU A 7 11.16 12.89 7.71
N SER A 8 10.70 12.51 8.91
CA SER A 8 10.62 11.11 9.34
C SER A 8 9.84 10.23 8.37
N LEU A 9 8.72 10.71 7.81
CA LEU A 9 7.93 9.98 6.83
C LEU A 9 8.69 9.74 5.51
N ARG A 10 9.61 10.64 5.13
CA ARG A 10 10.46 10.47 3.94
C ARG A 10 11.63 9.54 4.18
N VAL A 11 12.23 9.56 5.37
CA VAL A 11 13.42 8.74 5.66
C VAL A 11 13.09 7.34 6.15
N ARG A 12 11.96 7.12 6.83
CA ARG A 12 11.53 5.80 7.36
C ARG A 12 11.63 4.65 6.35
N PRO A 13 11.15 4.77 5.10
CA PRO A 13 11.25 3.68 4.12
C PRO A 13 12.70 3.37 3.69
N LEU A 14 13.60 4.35 3.82
CA LEU A 14 15.01 4.22 3.47
C LEU A 14 15.85 3.66 4.63
N MET A 15 15.34 3.75 5.86
CA MET A 15 16.00 3.18 7.02
C MET A 15 15.94 1.65 6.95
N PRO A 16 17.09 0.97 7.11
CA PRO A 16 17.13 -0.48 7.09
C PRO A 16 16.26 -1.06 8.21
N LEU A 17 15.66 -2.22 7.95
CA LEU A 17 14.87 -3.01 8.92
C LEU A 17 13.57 -2.37 9.43
N THR A 18 13.08 -1.30 8.81
CA THR A 18 11.70 -0.86 9.01
C THR A 18 10.74 -1.75 8.25
N ALA A 19 9.48 -1.90 8.69
CA ALA A 19 8.49 -2.74 8.01
C ALA A 19 8.37 -2.41 6.50
N LEU A 20 8.37 -1.12 6.15
CA LEU A 20 8.32 -0.66 4.76
C LEU A 20 9.58 -1.04 3.98
N ASN A 21 10.76 -0.85 4.57
CA ASN A 21 12.02 -1.21 3.93
C ASN A 21 12.11 -2.72 3.71
N THR A 22 11.70 -3.51 4.71
CA THR A 22 11.66 -4.96 4.64
C THR A 22 10.72 -5.41 3.52
N CYS A 23 9.45 -4.99 3.52
CA CYS A 23 8.51 -5.33 2.44
C CYS A 23 9.06 -4.95 1.06
N TRP A 24 9.58 -3.73 0.90
CA TRP A 24 10.13 -3.26 -0.37
C TRP A 24 11.32 -4.11 -0.86
N ARG A 25 12.17 -4.59 0.05
CA ARG A 25 13.32 -5.47 -0.29
C ARG A 25 12.91 -6.87 -0.73
N PHE A 26 11.74 -7.34 -0.31
CA PHE A 26 11.19 -8.64 -0.71
C PHE A 26 10.36 -8.58 -1.99
N LEU A 27 10.01 -7.39 -2.47
CA LEU A 27 9.38 -7.25 -3.79
C LEU A 27 10.41 -7.54 -4.88
N ASP A 28 10.14 -8.58 -5.65
CA ASP A 28 11.02 -9.01 -6.71
C ASP A 28 10.72 -8.24 -8.02
N LYS A 29 11.62 -8.31 -9.02
CA LYS A 29 11.46 -7.58 -10.29
C LYS A 29 10.33 -8.14 -11.19
N SER A 30 9.93 -9.38 -10.96
CA SER A 30 8.85 -10.07 -11.67
C SER A 30 7.47 -9.73 -11.13
N THR A 31 7.36 -9.29 -9.86
CA THR A 31 6.11 -8.77 -9.27
C THR A 31 5.49 -7.71 -10.20
N LYS A 32 4.21 -7.92 -10.56
CA LYS A 32 3.40 -6.99 -11.38
C LYS A 32 2.18 -6.48 -10.64
N SER A 33 1.70 -7.21 -9.64
CA SER A 33 0.44 -6.94 -8.97
C SER A 33 0.56 -7.10 -7.46
N ILE A 34 -0.02 -6.17 -6.70
CA ILE A 34 0.00 -6.17 -5.23
C ILE A 34 -1.41 -5.93 -4.69
N LEU A 35 -1.82 -6.77 -3.73
CA LEU A 35 -3.04 -6.60 -2.94
C LEU A 35 -2.71 -6.10 -1.53
N ASP A 36 -3.05 -4.85 -1.23
CA ASP A 36 -2.85 -4.24 0.10
C ASP A 36 -4.07 -4.48 0.99
N ILE A 37 -3.97 -5.46 1.89
CA ILE A 37 -5.03 -5.85 2.83
C ILE A 37 -4.97 -4.96 4.09
N GLY A 38 -6.06 -4.24 4.37
CA GLY A 38 -6.08 -3.26 5.46
C GLY A 38 -5.29 -2.00 5.09
N CYS A 39 -5.43 -1.54 3.84
CA CYS A 39 -4.60 -0.48 3.26
C CYS A 39 -4.75 0.87 3.99
N GLY A 40 -5.81 1.06 4.77
CA GLY A 40 -6.13 2.30 5.45
C GLY A 40 -6.13 3.48 4.48
N LYS A 41 -5.35 4.51 4.82
CA LYS A 41 -5.22 5.74 4.01
C LYS A 41 -4.20 5.60 2.86
N GLY A 42 -3.64 4.40 2.64
CA GLY A 42 -2.70 4.07 1.57
C GLY A 42 -1.30 4.70 1.71
N VAL A 43 -0.87 5.04 2.93
CA VAL A 43 0.43 5.70 3.15
C VAL A 43 1.62 4.82 2.75
N PRO A 44 1.70 3.53 3.15
CA PRO A 44 2.75 2.61 2.68
C PRO A 44 2.88 2.53 1.17
N MET A 45 1.75 2.35 0.47
CA MET A 45 1.76 2.10 -0.97
C MET A 45 2.28 3.29 -1.79
N LYS A 46 2.12 4.52 -1.30
CA LYS A 46 2.76 5.70 -1.93
C LYS A 46 4.28 5.62 -2.01
N PHE A 47 4.90 4.94 -1.06
CA PHE A 47 6.34 4.73 -1.06
C PHE A 47 6.72 3.51 -1.88
N ILE A 48 6.03 2.39 -1.65
CA ILE A 48 6.30 1.11 -2.31
C ILE A 48 6.11 1.20 -3.82
N ASN A 49 4.97 1.73 -4.28
CA ASN A 49 4.64 1.87 -5.69
C ASN A 49 4.84 3.31 -6.20
N ARG A 50 5.83 4.05 -5.66
CA ARG A 50 6.11 5.43 -6.08
C ARG A 50 6.42 5.54 -7.58
N ALA A 51 7.08 4.53 -8.13
CA ALA A 51 7.41 4.44 -9.55
C ALA A 51 6.24 3.97 -10.43
N ARG A 52 5.09 3.58 -9.84
CA ARG A 52 3.92 3.04 -10.55
C ARG A 52 4.26 1.85 -11.46
N ASN A 53 5.10 0.95 -10.95
CA ASN A 53 5.52 -0.26 -11.66
C ASN A 53 4.59 -1.45 -11.41
N PHE A 54 3.73 -1.35 -10.40
CA PHE A 54 2.80 -2.40 -9.99
C PHE A 54 1.36 -1.95 -10.23
N TYR A 55 0.50 -2.89 -10.64
CA TYR A 55 -0.94 -2.77 -10.48
C TYR A 55 -1.30 -3.03 -9.02
N THR A 56 -2.03 -2.13 -8.39
CA THR A 56 -2.23 -2.11 -6.94
C THR A 56 -3.69 -1.97 -6.58
N VAL A 57 -4.17 -2.83 -5.68
CA VAL A 57 -5.54 -2.79 -5.17
C VAL A 57 -5.51 -2.67 -3.65
N GLY A 58 -6.17 -1.63 -3.13
CA GLY A 58 -6.29 -1.41 -1.69
C GLY A 58 -7.62 -1.92 -1.14
N LEU A 59 -7.58 -2.81 -0.16
CA LEU A 59 -8.74 -3.34 0.54
C LEU A 59 -8.78 -2.79 1.97
N ASP A 60 -9.92 -2.26 2.40
CA ASP A 60 -10.13 -1.87 3.80
C ASP A 60 -11.61 -1.96 4.17
N ILE A 61 -11.90 -2.28 5.44
CA ILE A 61 -13.28 -2.35 5.95
C ILE A 61 -13.86 -0.96 6.22
N PHE A 62 -13.02 0.05 6.42
CA PHE A 62 -13.42 1.40 6.81
C PHE A 62 -13.47 2.35 5.61
N LYS A 63 -14.67 2.52 5.04
CA LYS A 63 -14.94 3.36 3.85
C LYS A 63 -14.29 4.77 3.88
N PRO A 64 -14.29 5.54 5.00
CA PRO A 64 -13.65 6.85 5.01
C PRO A 64 -12.13 6.81 4.71
N TYR A 65 -11.46 5.71 5.04
CA TYR A 65 -10.05 5.53 4.71
C TYR A 65 -9.86 5.30 3.21
N LEU A 66 -10.69 4.46 2.59
CA LEU A 66 -10.67 4.26 1.13
C LEU A 66 -10.96 5.55 0.36
N ILE A 67 -11.91 6.37 0.82
CA ILE A 67 -12.18 7.68 0.20
C ILE A 67 -10.93 8.56 0.24
N LYS A 68 -10.23 8.59 1.38
CA LYS A 68 -8.99 9.37 1.53
C LYS A 68 -7.84 8.78 0.71
N ALA A 69 -7.72 7.46 0.63
CA ALA A 69 -6.72 6.75 -0.16
C ALA A 69 -6.93 7.00 -1.66
N LYS A 70 -8.17 6.90 -2.14
CA LYS A 70 -8.59 7.21 -3.51
C LYS A 70 -8.32 8.67 -3.88
N LYS A 71 -8.70 9.63 -3.02
CA LYS A 71 -8.37 11.06 -3.22
C LYS A 71 -6.87 11.29 -3.38
N ASN A 72 -6.06 10.44 -2.76
CA ASN A 72 -4.62 10.51 -2.73
C ASN A 72 -3.93 9.67 -3.83
N ASN A 73 -4.67 8.99 -4.70
CA ASN A 73 -4.17 8.11 -5.77
C ASN A 73 -3.09 7.13 -5.28
N THR A 74 -3.38 6.45 -4.17
CA THR A 74 -2.44 5.53 -3.50
C THR A 74 -2.34 4.15 -4.16
N HIS A 75 -3.40 3.74 -4.83
CA HIS A 75 -3.64 2.47 -5.50
C HIS A 75 -4.39 2.74 -6.81
N ASP A 76 -4.39 1.76 -7.71
CA ASP A 76 -5.15 1.80 -8.96
C ASP A 76 -6.65 1.55 -8.69
N ASP A 77 -6.96 0.54 -7.88
CA ASP A 77 -8.33 0.22 -7.47
C ASP A 77 -8.51 0.10 -5.94
N TYR A 78 -9.77 0.14 -5.50
CA TYR A 78 -10.15 0.16 -4.09
C TYR A 78 -11.37 -0.72 -3.84
N VAL A 79 -11.29 -1.57 -2.81
CA VAL A 79 -12.36 -2.50 -2.44
C VAL A 79 -12.75 -2.28 -0.98
N LEU A 80 -14.03 -1.93 -0.76
CA LEU A 80 -14.62 -1.91 0.59
C LEU A 80 -15.04 -3.33 0.96
N CYS A 81 -14.34 -3.94 1.91
CA CYS A 81 -14.55 -5.35 2.23
C CYS A 81 -14.06 -5.72 3.64
N ASP A 82 -14.72 -6.70 4.24
CA ASP A 82 -14.20 -7.45 5.38
C ASP A 82 -13.28 -8.56 4.87
N VAL A 83 -12.01 -8.55 5.28
CA VAL A 83 -10.97 -9.50 4.85
C VAL A 83 -11.36 -10.97 5.03
N ARG A 84 -12.28 -11.27 5.96
CA ARG A 84 -12.78 -12.65 6.15
C ARG A 84 -13.62 -13.16 4.97
N TYR A 85 -14.09 -12.27 4.11
CA TYR A 85 -14.98 -12.55 2.98
C TYR A 85 -14.51 -11.82 1.70
N MET A 86 -13.23 -11.97 1.37
CA MET A 86 -12.60 -11.27 0.26
C MET A 86 -13.19 -11.63 -1.11
N PRO A 87 -13.63 -10.64 -1.92
CA PRO A 87 -14.12 -10.86 -3.29
C PRO A 87 -12.95 -10.91 -4.29
N VAL A 88 -11.86 -11.58 -3.92
CA VAL A 88 -10.64 -11.70 -4.73
C VAL A 88 -10.42 -13.16 -5.05
N ARG A 89 -10.10 -13.48 -6.30
CA ARG A 89 -9.83 -14.85 -6.70
C ARG A 89 -8.48 -15.30 -6.13
N ASP A 90 -8.41 -16.54 -5.67
CA ASP A 90 -7.15 -17.15 -5.25
C ASP A 90 -6.05 -16.97 -6.31
N LYS A 91 -4.84 -16.63 -5.84
CA LYS A 91 -3.63 -16.47 -6.66
C LYS A 91 -3.81 -15.50 -7.85
N SER A 92 -4.65 -14.47 -7.71
CA SER A 92 -4.82 -13.43 -8.73
C SER A 92 -3.87 -12.23 -8.57
N PHE A 93 -3.09 -12.20 -7.50
CA PHE A 93 -2.06 -11.19 -7.21
C PHE A 93 -0.73 -11.88 -6.93
N ASP A 94 0.38 -11.22 -7.25
CA ASP A 94 1.73 -11.75 -7.01
C ASP A 94 2.15 -11.62 -5.54
N VAL A 95 1.69 -10.55 -4.89
CA VAL A 95 1.97 -10.20 -3.49
C VAL A 95 0.70 -9.75 -2.76
#